data_AF-A0A7J4J2C7-F1
#
_entry.id   AF-A0A7J4J2C7-F1
#
_cell.length_a   1.000
_cell.length_b   1.000
_cell.length_c   1.000
_cell.angle_alpha   90.00
_cell.angle_beta   90.00
_cell.angle_gamma   90.00
#
_symmetry.space_group_name_H-M   'P 1'
#
loop_
_entity.id
_entity.type
_entity.pdbx_description
1 polymer ?
#
loop_
_entity_poly.entity_id
_entity_poly.type
_entity_poly.pdbx_seq_one_letter_code
_entity_poly.pdbx_strand_id
1 'polypeptide(L)'
;MIISKRTEAEGAAFESLLNSGINVIQSEAAKSSKRFRGQSSSDFEKEVYSSLLISAKNTEFEGTIQLVTGHRFPDIVVKQYYGVEVKITKQDHWRSTGNSVLETTRIEGVEKIYLFFGKLITPPQFKFRKYEECLYNIAVTHSPRYLIDMELNEGNTIFDKMGQVFFLL
;
A
#
# COMPACT_ATOMS: atom_id res chain seq x y z
N MET A 1 -7.75 -1.59 27.35
CA MET A 1 -7.27 -1.27 26.00
C MET A 1 -8.47 -0.77 25.21
N ILE A 2 -8.56 0.55 24.99
CA ILE A 2 -9.67 1.14 24.23
C ILE A 2 -9.30 0.98 22.76
N ILE A 3 -9.72 -0.11 22.13
CA ILE A 3 -9.66 -0.25 20.68
C ILE A 3 -10.64 0.80 20.14
N SER A 4 -10.10 1.92 19.66
CA SER A 4 -10.88 3.00 19.09
C SER A 4 -11.66 2.42 17.90
N LYS A 5 -12.98 2.33 18.03
CA LYS A 5 -13.89 2.02 16.91
C LYS A 5 -13.83 3.20 15.93
N ARG A 6 -12.74 3.32 15.18
CA ARG A 6 -12.70 4.23 14.03
C ARG A 6 -13.73 3.78 13.00
N THR A 7 -14.49 4.72 12.49
CA THR A 7 -15.72 4.48 11.73
C THR A 7 -15.43 4.15 10.26
N GLU A 8 -16.39 3.54 9.56
CA GLU A 8 -16.32 3.35 8.10
C GLU A 8 -16.08 4.68 7.35
N ALA A 9 -16.59 5.80 7.89
CA ALA A 9 -16.39 7.13 7.33
C ALA A 9 -14.91 7.57 7.35
N GLU A 10 -14.15 7.22 8.40
CA GLU A 10 -12.70 7.50 8.45
C GLU A 10 -11.93 6.64 7.45
N GLY A 11 -12.40 5.42 7.18
CA GLY A 11 -11.87 4.58 6.11
C GLY A 11 -12.07 5.21 4.74
N ALA A 12 -13.29 5.67 4.44
CA ALA A 12 -13.61 6.35 3.19
C ALA A 12 -12.80 7.65 2.99
N ALA A 13 -12.59 8.42 4.06
CA ALA A 13 -11.74 9.61 4.00
C ALA A 13 -10.28 9.26 3.63
N PHE A 14 -9.75 8.18 4.19
CA PHE A 14 -8.41 7.72 3.86
C PHE A 14 -8.30 7.19 2.41
N GLU A 15 -9.28 6.43 1.93
CA GLU A 15 -9.33 6.00 0.53
C GLU A 15 -9.43 7.20 -0.43
N SER A 16 -10.13 8.27 -0.04
CA SER A 16 -10.17 9.53 -0.79
C SER A 16 -8.79 10.20 -0.87
N LEU A 17 -8.01 10.19 0.21
CA LEU A 17 -6.61 10.65 0.21
C LEU A 17 -5.75 9.82 -0.77
N LEU A 18 -5.86 8.49 -0.73
CA LEU A 18 -5.11 7.61 -1.63
C LEU A 18 -5.49 7.84 -3.11
N ASN A 19 -6.77 8.00 -3.40
CA ASN A 19 -7.26 8.30 -4.75
C ASN A 19 -6.73 9.65 -5.25
N SER A 20 -6.71 10.65 -4.37
CA SER A 20 -6.13 11.97 -4.68
C SER A 20 -4.61 11.86 -4.94
N GLY A 21 -3.89 11.05 -4.16
CA GLY A 21 -2.47 10.73 -4.38
C GLY A 21 -2.21 10.07 -5.74
N ILE A 22 -3.05 9.09 -6.13
CA ILE A 22 -3.00 8.50 -7.48
C ILE A 22 -3.16 9.57 -8.55
N ASN A 23 -4.15 10.45 -8.43
CA ASN A 23 -4.42 11.49 -9.42
C ASN A 23 -3.22 12.43 -9.57
N VAL A 24 -2.58 12.80 -8.46
CA VAL A 24 -1.34 13.61 -8.47
C VAL A 24 -0.22 12.87 -9.22
N ILE A 25 0.08 11.62 -8.88
CA ILE A 25 1.14 10.85 -9.54
C ILE A 25 0.83 10.64 -11.02
N GLN A 26 -0.42 10.34 -11.36
CA GLN A 26 -0.84 10.10 -12.73
C GLN A 26 -0.72 11.36 -13.59
N SER A 27 -1.07 12.53 -13.04
CA SER A 27 -0.83 13.83 -13.68
C SER A 27 0.67 14.07 -13.92
N GLU A 28 1.53 13.80 -12.94
CA GLU A 28 2.99 13.94 -13.11
C GLU A 28 3.56 12.94 -14.13
N ALA A 29 3.04 11.72 -14.15
CA ALA A 29 3.42 10.70 -15.11
C ALA A 29 3.00 11.02 -16.54
N ALA A 30 1.86 11.71 -16.72
CA ALA A 30 1.44 12.20 -18.03
C ALA A 30 2.39 13.31 -18.56
N LYS A 31 2.92 14.16 -17.67
CA LYS A 31 3.89 15.20 -18.03
C LYS A 31 5.28 14.63 -18.35
N SER A 32 5.69 13.57 -17.67
CA SER A 32 7.02 12.97 -17.83
C SER A 32 7.01 11.46 -17.67
N SER A 33 6.43 10.76 -18.63
CA SER A 33 6.30 9.29 -18.61
C SER A 33 7.66 8.58 -18.57
N LYS A 34 8.71 9.17 -19.16
CA LYS A 34 10.07 8.64 -19.12
C LYS A 34 10.69 8.66 -17.72
N ARG A 35 10.26 9.56 -16.82
CA ARG A 35 10.78 9.66 -15.44
C ARG A 35 10.41 8.46 -14.59
N PHE A 36 9.24 7.87 -14.83
CA PHE A 36 8.76 6.69 -14.12
C PHE A 36 9.38 5.40 -14.64
N ARG A 37 9.97 5.43 -15.84
CA ARG A 37 10.64 4.28 -16.43
C ARG A 37 11.96 4.02 -15.69
N GLY A 38 12.07 2.85 -15.08
CA GLY A 38 13.31 2.40 -14.46
C GLY A 38 13.51 2.83 -13.01
N GLN A 39 12.55 3.54 -12.40
CA GLN A 39 12.61 3.90 -10.98
C GLN A 39 12.87 2.66 -10.10
N SER A 40 13.61 2.90 -9.02
CA SER A 40 13.76 1.94 -7.93
C SER A 40 12.51 1.96 -7.04
N SER A 41 12.32 0.92 -6.22
CA SER A 41 11.24 0.91 -5.23
C SER A 41 11.33 2.10 -4.28
N SER A 42 12.54 2.42 -3.79
CA SER A 42 12.78 3.54 -2.88
C SER A 42 12.54 4.92 -3.52
N ASP A 43 12.75 5.06 -4.83
CA ASP A 43 12.40 6.30 -5.52
C ASP A 43 10.88 6.43 -5.66
N PHE A 44 10.20 5.33 -5.98
CA PHE A 44 8.75 5.32 -6.09
C PHE A 44 8.06 5.53 -4.73
N GLU A 45 8.61 5.02 -3.62
CA GLU A 45 8.16 5.33 -2.26
C GLU A 45 8.15 6.84 -1.98
N LYS A 46 9.20 7.56 -2.42
CA LYS A 46 9.27 9.02 -2.28
C LYS A 46 8.25 9.75 -3.16
N GLU A 47 7.95 9.23 -4.35
CA GLU A 47 6.91 9.76 -5.23
C GLU A 47 5.53 9.60 -4.59
N VAL A 48 5.22 8.42 -4.05
CA VAL A 48 3.98 8.15 -3.32
C VAL A 48 3.88 9.07 -2.11
N TYR A 49 4.92 9.13 -1.27
CA TYR A 49 4.95 10.02 -0.11
C TYR A 49 4.69 11.49 -0.48
N SER A 50 5.37 12.01 -1.50
CA SER A 50 5.19 13.39 -1.97
C SER A 50 3.76 13.64 -2.48
N SER A 51 3.19 12.67 -3.20
CA SER A 51 1.81 12.77 -3.69
C SER A 51 0.77 12.82 -2.57
N LEU A 52 1.00 12.05 -1.50
CA LEU A 52 0.13 12.04 -0.33
C LEU A 52 0.25 13.33 0.46
N LEU A 53 1.47 13.89 0.62
CA LEU A 53 1.67 15.20 1.22
C LEU A 53 0.93 16.32 0.47
N ILE A 54 0.99 16.31 -0.86
CA ILE A 54 0.26 17.27 -1.70
C ILE A 54 -1.24 17.11 -1.50
N SER A 55 -1.73 15.87 -1.51
CA SER A 55 -3.16 15.53 -1.40
C SER A 55 -3.72 15.78 0.01
N ALA A 56 -2.88 15.74 1.03
CA ALA A 56 -3.29 15.92 2.41
C ALA A 56 -3.50 17.38 2.82
N LYS A 57 -3.02 18.34 2.04
CA LYS A 57 -3.16 19.78 2.37
C LYS A 57 -4.62 20.16 2.55
N ASN A 58 -4.91 20.88 3.63
CA ASN A 58 -6.26 21.28 4.06
C ASN A 58 -7.21 20.10 4.34
N THR A 59 -6.68 18.92 4.63
CA THR A 59 -7.45 17.75 5.06
C THR A 59 -7.07 17.37 6.50
N GLU A 60 -7.84 16.45 7.09
CA GLU A 60 -7.52 15.90 8.40
C GLU A 60 -6.17 15.14 8.47
N PHE A 61 -5.56 14.82 7.32
CA PHE A 61 -4.31 14.08 7.23
C PHE A 61 -3.07 14.99 7.15
N GLU A 62 -3.25 16.30 7.02
CA GLU A 62 -2.13 17.26 6.94
C GLU A 62 -1.21 17.16 8.16
N GLY A 63 0.10 17.11 7.93
CA GLY A 63 1.09 16.98 9.00
C GLY A 63 1.15 15.60 9.70
N THR A 64 0.37 14.60 9.23
CA THR A 64 0.30 13.28 9.87
C THR A 64 0.99 12.15 9.10
N ILE A 65 1.52 12.45 7.92
CA ILE A 65 2.12 11.48 7.00
C ILE A 65 3.63 11.41 7.26
N GLN A 66 4.16 10.21 7.44
CA GLN A 66 5.58 9.96 7.70
C GLN A 66 6.10 8.88 6.77
N LEU A 67 7.20 9.18 6.07
CA LEU A 67 7.97 8.18 5.32
C LEU A 67 8.82 7.38 6.31
N VAL A 68 8.65 6.06 6.30
CA VAL A 68 9.37 5.15 7.18
C VAL A 68 10.71 4.81 6.56
N THR A 69 11.77 4.84 7.37
CA THR A 69 13.11 4.44 6.93
C THR A 69 13.57 3.16 7.65
N GLY A 70 14.46 2.41 7.01
CA GLY A 70 14.98 1.16 7.54
C GLY A 70 14.08 -0.05 7.25
N HIS A 71 14.38 -1.19 7.89
CA HIS A 71 13.66 -2.45 7.70
C HIS A 71 12.37 -2.52 8.54
N ARG A 72 11.42 -1.61 8.28
CA ARG A 72 10.13 -1.52 8.98
C ARG A 72 8.98 -1.68 7.99
N PHE A 73 7.81 -2.06 8.50
CA PHE A 73 6.59 -2.26 7.72
C PHE A 73 5.43 -1.51 8.39
N PRO A 74 4.67 -0.67 7.66
CA PRO A 74 4.72 -0.36 6.22
C PRO A 74 5.75 0.73 5.83
N ASP A 75 5.86 1.04 4.54
CA ASP A 75 6.75 2.10 4.01
C ASP A 75 6.32 3.53 4.38
N ILE A 76 5.02 3.79 4.54
CA ILE A 76 4.48 5.11 4.92
C ILE A 76 3.40 4.93 6.01
N VAL A 77 3.42 5.78 7.03
CA VAL A 77 2.43 5.83 8.10
C VAL A 77 1.64 7.12 8.06
N VAL A 78 0.32 7.03 8.22
CA VAL A 78 -0.61 8.17 8.26
C VAL A 78 -1.46 8.10 9.52
N LYS A 79 -1.54 9.20 10.28
CA LYS A 79 -2.28 9.29 11.56
C LYS A 79 -1.92 8.21 12.59
N GLN A 80 -0.73 7.61 12.50
CA GLN A 80 -0.29 6.48 13.34
C GLN A 80 -1.25 5.28 13.34
N TYR A 81 -2.10 5.15 12.31
CA TYR A 81 -3.15 4.13 12.24
C TYR A 81 -3.22 3.48 10.86
N TYR A 82 -3.07 4.29 9.81
CA TYR A 82 -3.04 3.81 8.44
C TYR A 82 -1.62 3.57 7.97
N GLY A 83 -1.44 2.51 7.21
CA GLY A 83 -0.22 2.11 6.56
C GLY A 83 -0.37 2.13 5.05
N VAL A 84 0.65 2.60 4.35
CA VAL A 84 0.77 2.45 2.89
C VAL A 84 2.06 1.70 2.59
N GLU A 85 1.90 0.47 2.10
CA GLU A 85 2.98 -0.34 1.56
C GLU A 85 3.09 -0.10 0.06
N VAL A 86 4.28 0.24 -0.42
CA VAL A 86 4.53 0.63 -1.80
C VAL A 86 5.14 -0.53 -2.57
N LYS A 87 4.59 -0.82 -3.75
CA LYS A 87 5.14 -1.83 -4.67
C LYS A 87 5.21 -1.30 -6.10
N ILE A 88 6.20 -1.79 -6.82
CA ILE A 88 6.32 -1.54 -8.26
C ILE A 88 6.48 -2.84 -9.02
N THR A 89 6.11 -2.80 -10.29
CA THR A 89 6.52 -3.79 -11.29
C THR A 89 6.89 -3.10 -12.59
N LYS A 90 7.87 -3.66 -13.28
CA LYS A 90 8.31 -3.25 -14.62
C LYS A 90 7.68 -4.13 -15.71
N GLN A 91 6.87 -5.11 -15.32
CA GLN A 91 6.15 -6.02 -16.21
C GLN A 91 4.68 -5.61 -16.33
N ASP A 92 3.98 -6.09 -17.36
CA ASP A 92 2.57 -5.79 -17.56
C ASP A 92 1.65 -6.74 -16.74
N HIS A 93 1.81 -6.71 -15.43
CA HIS A 93 0.97 -7.48 -14.49
C HIS A 93 0.88 -6.76 -13.15
N TRP A 94 -0.11 -7.09 -12.33
CA TRP A 94 -0.29 -6.49 -11.00
C TRP A 94 0.09 -7.39 -9.84
N ARG A 95 1.08 -8.24 -10.09
CA ARG A 95 1.64 -9.18 -9.13
C ARG A 95 2.98 -8.74 -8.58
N SER A 96 3.24 -9.08 -7.33
CA SER A 96 4.56 -8.94 -6.71
C SER A 96 4.71 -9.94 -5.56
N THR A 97 5.95 -10.14 -5.12
CA THR A 97 6.23 -10.80 -3.86
C THR A 97 6.25 -9.72 -2.78
N GLY A 98 5.43 -9.90 -1.74
CA GLY A 98 5.45 -9.05 -0.57
C GLY A 98 6.80 -9.12 0.17
N ASN A 99 7.05 -8.14 1.01
CA ASN A 99 8.19 -8.20 1.92
C ASN A 99 8.00 -9.36 2.91
N SER A 100 9.10 -9.85 3.50
CA SER A 100 9.00 -10.72 4.67
C SER A 100 8.38 -9.91 5.81
N VAL A 101 7.08 -10.04 6.01
CA VAL A 101 6.38 -9.41 7.15
C VAL A 101 6.64 -10.27 8.37
N LEU A 102 7.78 -10.05 9.01
CA LEU A 102 8.02 -10.53 10.35
C LEU A 102 7.24 -9.61 11.30
N GLU A 103 6.57 -10.18 12.30
CA GLU A 103 5.84 -9.41 13.31
C GLU A 103 6.73 -8.33 13.97
N THR A 104 8.03 -8.59 14.07
CA THR A 104 9.03 -7.69 14.65
C THR A 104 9.33 -6.43 13.84
N THR A 105 9.00 -6.38 12.55
CA THR A 105 9.23 -5.19 11.71
C THR A 105 8.01 -4.26 11.63
N ARG A 106 6.85 -4.72 12.12
CA ARG A 106 5.60 -3.96 12.09
C ARG A 106 5.66 -2.74 13.02
N ILE A 107 5.19 -1.60 12.53
CA ILE A 107 5.05 -0.39 13.35
C ILE A 107 3.82 -0.54 14.25
N GLU A 108 4.02 -0.40 15.56
CA GLU A 108 2.94 -0.43 16.55
C GLU A 108 1.91 0.69 16.30
N GLY A 109 0.62 0.38 16.51
CA GLY A 109 -0.49 1.30 16.26
C GLY A 109 -1.02 1.31 14.82
N VAL A 110 -0.25 0.81 13.85
CA VAL A 110 -0.72 0.71 12.44
C VAL A 110 -1.62 -0.51 12.27
N GLU A 111 -2.92 -0.28 12.12
CA GLU A 111 -3.94 -1.34 12.04
C GLU A 111 -4.46 -1.57 10.62
N LYS A 112 -4.54 -0.53 9.77
CA LYS A 112 -5.12 -0.63 8.43
C LYS A 112 -4.09 -0.36 7.36
N ILE A 113 -3.75 -1.38 6.58
CA ILE A 113 -2.68 -1.30 5.57
C ILE A 113 -3.26 -1.38 4.16
N TYR A 114 -2.83 -0.46 3.32
CA TYR A 114 -3.14 -0.41 1.89
C TYR A 114 -1.87 -0.63 1.09
N LEU A 115 -1.98 -1.39 0.01
CA LEU A 115 -0.96 -1.46 -1.03
C LEU A 115 -1.15 -0.32 -1.99
N PHE A 116 -0.11 0.46 -2.25
CA PHE A 116 -0.02 1.42 -3.34
C PHE A 116 0.91 0.85 -4.41
N PHE A 117 0.36 0.52 -5.57
CA PHE A 117 1.05 -0.26 -6.59
C PHE A 117 1.24 0.55 -7.87
N GLY A 118 2.51 0.74 -8.29
CA GLY A 118 2.87 1.30 -9.59
C GLY A 118 3.26 0.23 -10.61
N LYS A 119 2.50 0.13 -11.71
CA LYS A 119 2.89 -0.63 -12.91
C LYS A 119 3.61 0.31 -13.87
N LEU A 120 4.94 0.30 -13.80
CA LEU A 120 5.83 1.28 -14.44
C LEU A 120 6.14 0.91 -15.91
N ILE A 121 5.11 0.51 -16.65
CA ILE A 121 5.14 0.33 -18.11
C ILE A 121 4.89 1.67 -18.81
N THR A 122 4.68 1.68 -20.13
CA THR A 122 4.36 2.91 -20.88
C THR A 122 2.99 2.79 -21.54
N PRO A 123 1.99 3.61 -21.16
CA PRO A 123 2.00 4.56 -20.04
C PRO A 123 2.01 3.86 -18.67
N PRO A 124 2.61 4.45 -17.62
CA PRO A 124 2.56 3.87 -16.29
C PRO A 124 1.13 3.93 -15.73
N GLN A 125 0.80 2.96 -14.88
CA GLN A 125 -0.51 2.83 -14.25
C GLN A 125 -0.36 2.67 -12.75
N PHE A 126 -1.33 3.17 -11.98
CA PHE A 126 -1.29 3.17 -10.53
C PHE A 126 -2.63 2.71 -9.96
N LYS A 127 -2.60 1.94 -8.87
CA LYS A 127 -3.79 1.60 -8.08
C LYS A 127 -3.44 1.40 -6.62
N PHE A 128 -4.45 1.48 -5.77
CA PHE A 128 -4.35 1.02 -4.39
C PHE A 128 -5.43 -0.03 -4.10
N ARG A 129 -5.19 -0.83 -3.06
CA ARG A 129 -6.15 -1.80 -2.51
C ARG A 129 -5.75 -2.17 -1.09
N LYS A 130 -6.67 -2.65 -0.26
CA LYS A 130 -6.33 -3.14 1.09
C LYS A 130 -5.35 -4.31 0.98
N TYR A 131 -4.35 -4.33 1.85
CA TYR A 131 -3.28 -5.33 1.80
C TYR A 131 -3.82 -6.76 1.91
N GLU A 132 -4.75 -6.99 2.85
CA GLU A 132 -5.35 -8.31 3.13
C GLU A 132 -6.14 -8.89 1.94
N GLU A 133 -6.73 -8.05 1.10
CA GLU A 133 -7.52 -8.47 -0.06
C GLU A 133 -6.66 -8.88 -1.27
N CYS A 134 -5.35 -8.60 -1.23
CA CYS A 134 -4.45 -8.86 -2.34
C CYS A 134 -3.62 -10.15 -2.18
N LEU A 135 -3.72 -10.84 -1.04
CA LEU A 135 -2.81 -11.96 -0.72
C LEU A 135 -3.39 -13.27 -1.26
N TYR A 136 -2.78 -13.86 -2.29
CA TYR A 136 -3.31 -15.07 -2.94
C TYR A 136 -2.59 -16.37 -2.57
N ASN A 137 -1.35 -16.29 -2.06
CA ASN A 137 -0.55 -17.44 -1.63
C ASN A 137 0.59 -17.02 -0.68
N ILE A 138 1.27 -18.00 -0.08
CA ILE A 138 2.52 -17.83 0.68
C ILE A 138 3.64 -18.54 -0.07
N ALA A 139 4.71 -17.82 -0.40
CA ALA A 139 5.95 -18.41 -0.87
C ALA A 139 6.80 -18.83 0.33
N VAL A 140 7.22 -20.10 0.35
CA VAL A 140 8.15 -20.61 1.36
C VAL A 140 9.55 -20.10 1.03
N THR A 141 9.98 -19.10 1.78
CA THR A 141 11.40 -18.81 1.99
C THR A 141 11.66 -18.91 3.50
N HIS A 142 12.90 -18.90 3.97
CA HIS A 142 13.24 -19.00 5.41
C HIS A 142 12.49 -17.99 6.32
N SER A 143 11.78 -17.01 5.74
CA SER A 143 10.64 -16.30 6.34
C SER A 143 9.44 -16.34 5.36
N PRO A 144 8.19 -16.50 5.84
CA PRO A 144 7.02 -16.51 4.97
C PRO A 144 6.89 -15.19 4.21
N ARG A 145 6.69 -15.26 2.89
CA ARG A 145 6.41 -14.09 2.04
C ARG A 145 5.06 -14.26 1.37
N TYR A 146 4.19 -13.28 1.52
CA TYR A 146 2.90 -13.31 0.83
C TYR A 146 3.08 -12.96 -0.64
N LEU A 147 2.37 -13.67 -1.52
CA LEU A 147 2.26 -13.32 -2.92
C LEU A 147 1.05 -12.41 -3.11
N ILE A 148 1.28 -11.29 -3.78
CA ILE A 148 0.33 -10.20 -3.98
C ILE A 148 -0.20 -10.28 -5.41
N ASP A 149 -1.51 -10.17 -5.57
CA ASP A 149 -2.20 -9.91 -6.83
C ASP A 149 -3.27 -8.84 -6.60
N MET A 150 -3.10 -7.66 -7.18
CA MET A 150 -4.06 -6.57 -7.01
C MET A 150 -5.40 -6.83 -7.73
N GLU A 151 -5.45 -7.81 -8.63
CA GLU A 151 -6.65 -8.18 -9.40
C GLU A 151 -7.26 -9.49 -8.89
N LEU A 152 -6.91 -9.89 -7.67
CA LEU A 152 -7.47 -11.07 -7.03
C LEU A 152 -8.98 -10.90 -6.84
N ASN A 153 -9.76 -11.82 -7.40
CA ASN A 153 -11.21 -11.84 -7.20
C ASN A 153 -11.54 -12.15 -5.73
N GLU A 154 -12.68 -11.67 -5.26
CA GLU A 154 -13.22 -12.04 -3.95
C GLU A 154 -13.30 -13.56 -3.79
N GLY A 155 -13.01 -14.05 -2.58
CA GLY A 155 -13.00 -15.48 -2.27
C GLY A 155 -11.74 -16.23 -2.72
N ASN A 156 -10.75 -15.56 -3.33
CA ASN A 156 -9.50 -16.19 -3.77
C ASN A 156 -8.27 -15.82 -2.93
N THR A 157 -8.47 -15.17 -1.78
CA THR A 157 -7.38 -14.87 -0.86
C THR A 157 -6.79 -16.17 -0.29
N ILE A 158 -5.57 -16.09 0.22
CA ILE A 158 -4.95 -17.21 0.92
C ILE A 158 -5.78 -17.59 2.16
N PHE A 159 -6.43 -16.62 2.80
CA PHE A 159 -7.31 -16.85 3.95
C PHE A 159 -8.57 -17.63 3.57
N ASP A 160 -9.17 -17.29 2.43
CA ASP A 160 -10.31 -18.04 1.87
C ASP A 160 -9.92 -19.50 1.59
N LYS A 161 -8.74 -19.71 1.00
CA LYS A 161 -8.20 -21.05 0.70
C LYS A 161 -7.87 -21.87 1.95
N MET A 162 -7.53 -21.20 3.04
CA MET A 162 -7.24 -21.84 4.33
C MET A 162 -8.50 -22.08 5.17
N GLY A 163 -9.68 -21.68 4.69
CA GLY A 163 -10.95 -21.84 5.41
C GLY A 163 -11.04 -21.03 6.70
N GLN A 164 -10.15 -20.04 6.88
CA GLN A 164 -10.17 -19.15 8.05
C GLN A 164 -10.93 -17.87 7.70
N VAL A 165 -12.14 -17.75 8.24
CA VAL A 165 -12.84 -16.47 8.32
C VAL A 165 -12.10 -15.62 9.36
N PHE A 166 -11.67 -14.42 8.96
CA PHE A 166 -10.94 -13.46 9.79
C PHE A 166 -11.56 -13.33 11.20
N PHE A 167 -10.86 -13.79 12.23
CA PHE A 167 -11.03 -13.31 13.60
C PHE A 167 -9.76 -12.53 13.94
N LEU A 168 -9.90 -11.21 14.05
CA LEU A 168 -8.83 -10.30 14.47
C LEU A 168 -8.22 -10.77 15.80
N LEU A 169 -6.89 -10.89 15.81
CA LEU A 169 -6.07 -10.66 17.00
C LEU A 169 -5.76 -9.16 17.11
#